data_AF-A0A0C9U0G2-F1
#
_entry.id   AF-A0A0C9U0G2-F1
#
_cell.length_a   1.000
_cell.length_b   1.000
_cell.length_c   1.000
_cell.angle_alpha   90.00
_cell.angle_beta   90.00
_cell.angle_gamma   90.00
#
_symmetry.space_group_name_H-M   'P 1'
#
loop_
_entity.id
_entity.type
_entity.pdbx_description
1 polymer ?
#
loop_
_entity_poly.entity_id
_entity_poly.type
_entity_poly.pdbx_seq_one_letter_code
_entity_poly.pdbx_strand_id
1 'polypeptide(L)'
;MNALREEIKETISATIKEKLRSDADSVTTVSHSMIVLDANAQYWSDLSNKAARRSQAPEEVLLEVAWEARNIHFQLDQNTRLCEAGLMPEQQVRFRTDPGGSVNNPSREYGVNPIHEVHIAQQEADAPM
;
A
#
# COMPACT_ATOMS: atom_id res chain seq x y z
N MET A 1 -48.59 68.61 -4.45
CA MET A 1 -48.81 67.21 -4.07
C MET A 1 -48.14 66.19 -5.00
N ASN A 2 -48.07 66.40 -6.32
CA ASN A 2 -47.44 65.43 -7.24
C ASN A 2 -45.92 65.28 -7.07
N ALA A 3 -45.17 66.37 -6.83
CA ALA A 3 -43.72 66.31 -6.65
C ALA A 3 -43.31 65.39 -5.47
N LEU A 4 -43.95 65.56 -4.31
CA LEU A 4 -43.70 64.74 -3.12
C LEU A 4 -44.00 63.25 -3.37
N ARG A 5 -45.06 62.95 -4.15
CA ARG A 5 -45.41 61.57 -4.50
C ARG A 5 -44.33 60.91 -5.35
N GLU A 6 -43.82 61.60 -6.35
CA GLU A 6 -42.76 61.06 -7.21
C GLU A 6 -41.43 60.95 -6.46
N GLU A 7 -41.11 61.90 -5.57
CA GLU A 7 -39.93 61.82 -4.70
C GLU A 7 -39.96 60.58 -3.78
N ILE A 8 -41.11 60.30 -3.15
CA ILE A 8 -41.29 59.09 -2.33
C ILE A 8 -41.11 57.83 -3.17
N LYS A 9 -41.68 57.80 -4.38
CA LYS A 9 -41.57 56.66 -5.28
C LYS A 9 -40.13 56.40 -5.72
N GLU A 10 -39.40 57.45 -6.08
CA GLU A 10 -37.99 57.32 -6.47
C GLU A 10 -37.12 56.91 -5.28
N THR A 11 -37.37 57.45 -4.09
CA THR A 11 -36.65 57.05 -2.87
C THR A 11 -36.84 55.57 -2.53
N ILE A 12 -38.08 55.08 -2.60
CA ILE A 12 -38.39 53.66 -2.36
C ILE A 12 -37.74 52.78 -3.45
N SER A 13 -37.85 53.19 -4.71
CA SER A 13 -37.26 52.48 -5.86
C SER A 13 -35.74 52.36 -5.72
N ALA A 14 -35.06 53.47 -5.39
CA ALA A 14 -33.62 53.50 -5.16
C ALA A 14 -33.22 52.59 -3.98
N THR A 15 -33.93 52.69 -2.86
CA THR A 15 -33.67 51.88 -1.65
C THR A 15 -33.81 50.38 -1.93
N ILE A 16 -34.86 49.97 -2.65
CA ILE A 16 -35.07 48.56 -3.01
C ILE A 16 -33.95 48.07 -3.92
N LYS A 17 -33.57 48.84 -4.94
CA LYS A 17 -32.49 48.47 -5.86
C LYS A 17 -31.16 48.33 -5.13
N GLU A 18 -30.84 49.26 -4.23
CA GLU A 18 -29.62 49.21 -3.42
C GLU A 18 -29.59 47.96 -2.54
N LYS A 19 -30.70 47.64 -1.87
CA LYS A 19 -30.81 46.43 -1.04
C LYS A 19 -30.65 45.14 -1.85
N LEU A 20 -31.35 45.03 -2.98
CA LEU A 20 -31.22 43.86 -3.86
C LEU A 20 -29.79 43.70 -4.39
N ARG A 21 -29.13 44.81 -4.73
CA ARG A 21 -27.73 44.78 -5.15
C ARG A 21 -26.80 44.35 -4.02
N SER A 22 -26.93 44.95 -2.85
CA SER A 22 -26.12 44.59 -1.68
C SER A 22 -26.32 43.13 -1.26
N ASP A 23 -27.55 42.61 -1.35
CA ASP A 23 -27.84 41.21 -1.02
C ASP A 23 -27.19 40.27 -2.06
N ALA A 24 -27.24 40.62 -3.35
CA ALA A 24 -26.57 39.87 -4.40
C ALA A 24 -25.04 39.85 -4.21
N ASP A 25 -24.44 41.00 -3.90
CA ASP A 25 -23.00 41.13 -3.62
C ASP A 25 -22.60 40.35 -2.35
N SER A 26 -23.45 40.35 -1.32
CA SER A 26 -23.24 39.56 -0.10
C SER A 26 -23.30 38.07 -0.40
N VAL A 27 -24.32 37.59 -1.12
CA VAL A 27 -24.46 36.17 -1.47
C VAL A 27 -23.27 35.70 -2.29
N THR A 28 -22.85 36.46 -3.30
CA THR A 28 -21.68 36.10 -4.13
C THR A 28 -20.39 36.07 -3.31
N THR A 29 -20.19 37.01 -2.39
CA THR A 29 -19.04 37.02 -1.47
C THR A 29 -19.02 35.77 -0.58
N VAL A 30 -20.17 35.38 -0.03
CA VAL A 30 -20.30 34.17 0.78
C VAL A 30 -20.04 32.91 -0.05
N SER A 31 -20.63 32.81 -1.25
CA SER A 31 -20.40 31.67 -2.15
C SER A 31 -18.93 31.54 -2.55
N HIS A 32 -18.24 32.65 -2.84
CA HIS A 32 -16.81 32.62 -3.16
C HIS A 32 -15.97 32.18 -1.95
N SER A 33 -16.30 32.69 -0.76
CA SER A 33 -15.63 32.30 0.48
C SER A 33 -15.78 30.81 0.76
N MET A 34 -16.96 30.23 0.50
CA MET A 34 -17.21 28.80 0.65
C MET A 34 -16.32 27.97 -0.27
N ILE A 35 -16.19 28.34 -1.55
CA ILE A 35 -15.30 27.67 -2.51
C ILE A 35 -13.83 27.73 -2.05
N VAL A 36 -13.39 28.89 -1.56
CA VAL A 36 -12.01 29.06 -1.05
C VAL A 36 -11.78 28.20 0.19
N LEU A 37 -12.75 28.11 1.09
CA LEU A 37 -12.67 27.26 2.28
C LEU A 37 -12.60 25.77 1.90
N ASP A 38 -13.41 25.32 0.93
CA ASP A 38 -13.35 23.94 0.43
C ASP A 38 -11.99 23.61 -0.18
N ALA A 39 -11.45 24.52 -1.00
CA ALA A 39 -10.11 24.35 -1.57
C ALA A 39 -9.02 24.28 -0.49
N ASN A 40 -9.12 25.13 0.55
CA ASN A 40 -8.21 25.10 1.69
C ASN A 40 -8.31 23.79 2.48
N ALA A 41 -9.53 23.31 2.74
CA ALA A 41 -9.75 22.03 3.42
C ALA A 41 -9.13 20.86 2.63
N GLN A 42 -9.31 20.85 1.30
CA GLN A 42 -8.71 19.85 0.44
C GLN A 42 -7.17 19.90 0.49
N TYR A 43 -6.59 21.10 0.44
CA TYR A 43 -5.14 21.29 0.55
C TYR A 43 -4.56 20.67 1.84
N TRP A 44 -5.18 20.95 2.99
CA TRP A 44 -4.73 20.40 4.27
C TRP A 44 -4.89 18.89 4.34
N SER A 45 -5.98 18.34 3.78
CA SER A 45 -6.20 16.89 3.68
C SER A 45 -5.09 16.21 2.86
N ASP A 46 -4.78 16.74 1.69
CA ASP A 46 -3.74 16.19 0.81
C ASP A 46 -2.34 16.25 1.45
N LEU A 47 -2.04 17.35 2.14
CA LEU A 47 -0.79 17.50 2.89
C LEU A 47 -0.68 16.47 4.03
N SER A 48 -1.77 16.28 4.78
CA SER A 48 -1.84 15.29 5.86
C SER A 48 -1.66 13.87 5.33
N ASN A 49 -2.37 13.50 4.26
CA ASN A 49 -2.25 12.19 3.62
C ASN A 49 -0.83 11.92 3.11
N LYS A 50 -0.17 12.94 2.56
CA LYS A 50 1.22 12.84 2.12
C LYS A 50 2.18 12.64 3.29
N ALA A 51 1.95 13.31 4.41
CA ALA A 51 2.73 13.13 5.63
C ALA A 51 2.55 11.71 6.22
N ALA A 52 1.30 11.23 6.29
CA ALA A 52 0.98 9.89 6.79
C ALA A 52 1.67 8.79 5.97
N ARG A 53 1.59 8.84 4.63
CA ARG A 53 2.26 7.87 3.75
C ARG A 53 3.78 7.86 3.94
N ARG A 54 4.39 9.02 4.16
CA ARG A 54 5.84 9.12 4.42
C ARG A 54 6.25 8.58 5.77
N SER A 55 5.37 8.61 6.77
CA SER A 55 5.63 8.02 8.07
C SER A 55 5.47 6.50 8.05
N GLN A 56 4.49 6.00 7.27
CA GLN A 56 4.15 4.58 7.20
C GLN A 56 5.16 3.77 6.37
N ALA A 57 5.60 4.29 5.22
CA ALA A 57 6.56 3.59 4.36
C ALA A 57 7.85 3.13 5.07
N PRO A 58 8.54 3.96 5.88
CA PRO A 58 9.71 3.50 6.63
C PRO A 58 9.36 2.55 7.77
N GLU A 59 8.18 2.65 8.39
CA GLU A 59 7.75 1.73 9.44
C GLU A 59 7.54 0.31 8.89
N GLU A 60 6.86 0.19 7.75
CA GLU A 60 6.64 -1.10 7.08
C GLU A 60 7.97 -1.77 6.68
N VAL A 61 8.90 -1.00 6.11
CA VAL A 61 10.24 -1.50 5.75
C VAL A 61 11.03 -1.94 7.00
N LEU A 62 10.95 -1.18 8.09
CA LEU A 62 11.61 -1.55 9.35
C LEU A 62 11.02 -2.83 9.95
N LEU A 63 9.70 -3.02 9.87
CA LEU A 63 9.03 -4.22 10.34
C LEU A 63 9.41 -5.45 9.51
N GLU A 64 9.50 -5.32 8.18
CA GLU A 64 9.95 -6.38 7.28
C GLU A 64 11.39 -6.81 7.59
N VAL A 65 12.31 -5.84 7.73
CA VAL A 65 13.70 -6.10 8.11
C VAL A 65 13.80 -6.75 9.48
N ALA A 66 13.00 -6.31 10.46
CA ALA A 66 12.99 -6.91 11.79
C ALA A 66 12.49 -8.36 11.77
N TRP A 67 11.52 -8.67 10.91
CA TRP A 67 11.01 -10.03 10.74
C TRP A 67 12.04 -10.94 10.07
N GLU A 68 12.71 -10.46 9.02
CA GLU A 68 13.80 -11.17 8.34
C GLU A 68 14.97 -11.44 9.30
N ALA A 69 15.38 -10.45 10.10
CA ALA A 69 16.43 -10.60 11.10
C ALA A 69 16.08 -11.68 12.15
N ARG A 70 14.82 -11.74 12.61
CA ARG A 70 14.36 -12.81 13.52
C ARG A 70 14.43 -14.18 12.88
N ASN A 71 14.02 -14.30 11.61
CA ASN A 71 14.08 -15.56 10.88
C ASN A 71 15.54 -16.04 10.70
N ILE A 72 16.43 -15.14 10.30
CA ILE A 72 17.87 -15.44 10.18
C ILE A 72 18.45 -15.86 11.52
N HIS A 73 18.15 -15.14 12.61
CA HIS A 73 18.62 -15.51 13.94
C HIS A 73 18.12 -16.91 14.35
N PHE A 74 16.85 -17.22 14.08
CA PHE A 74 16.29 -18.54 14.37
C PHE A 74 16.98 -19.64 13.56
N GLN A 75 17.21 -19.43 12.26
CA GLN A 75 17.94 -20.38 11.41
C GLN A 75 19.40 -20.56 11.86
N LEU A 76 20.07 -19.48 12.27
CA LEU A 76 21.44 -19.54 12.79
C LEU A 76 21.50 -20.32 14.12
N ASP A 77 20.53 -20.13 15.02
CA ASP A 77 20.43 -20.92 16.26
C ASP A 77 20.25 -22.42 15.96
N GLN A 78 19.36 -22.76 15.02
CA GLN A 78 19.18 -24.14 14.57
C GLN A 78 20.46 -24.73 13.98
N ASN A 79 21.12 -24.00 13.08
CA ASN A 79 22.37 -24.45 12.47
C ASN A 79 23.49 -24.61 13.50
N THR A 80 23.56 -23.72 14.49
CA THR A 80 24.53 -23.81 15.59
C THR A 80 24.31 -25.10 16.39
N ARG A 81 23.05 -25.43 16.71
CA ARG A 81 22.73 -26.69 17.40
C ARG A 81 23.07 -27.92 16.57
N LEU A 82 22.90 -27.88 15.25
CA LEU A 82 23.33 -28.95 14.35
C LEU A 82 24.87 -29.07 14.32
N CYS A 83 25.60 -27.95 14.35
CA CYS A 83 27.05 -27.91 14.50
C CYS A 83 27.48 -28.64 15.77
N GLU A 84 26.91 -28.24 16.89
CA GLU A 84 27.21 -28.79 18.22
C GLU A 84 26.87 -30.27 18.33
N ALA A 85 25.79 -30.70 17.68
CA ALA A 85 25.39 -32.11 17.63
C ALA A 85 26.27 -32.96 16.69
N GLY A 86 27.24 -32.37 15.98
CA GLY A 86 28.04 -33.08 14.97
C GLY A 86 27.24 -33.52 13.74
N LEU A 87 26.06 -32.94 13.54
CA LEU A 87 25.13 -33.24 12.43
C LEU A 87 25.26 -32.22 11.30
N MET A 88 26.45 -31.61 11.14
CA MET A 88 26.66 -30.61 10.11
C MET A 88 26.40 -31.19 8.73
N PRO A 89 25.42 -30.64 7.97
CA PRO A 89 25.39 -30.89 6.54
C PRO A 89 26.63 -30.20 5.97
N GLU A 90 27.52 -30.97 5.35
CA GLU A 90 28.66 -30.45 4.61
C GLU A 90 28.13 -29.41 3.61
N GLN A 91 28.35 -28.13 3.88
CA GLN A 91 28.13 -27.08 2.89
C GLN A 91 29.14 -27.32 1.78
N GLN A 92 28.74 -28.10 0.78
CA GLN A 92 29.55 -28.37 -0.41
C GLN A 92 29.66 -27.08 -1.24
N VAL A 93 30.47 -26.14 -0.79
CA VAL A 93 31.05 -25.12 -1.67
C VAL A 93 32.08 -25.87 -2.52
N ARG A 94 31.61 -26.54 -3.56
CA ARG A 94 32.48 -27.13 -4.59
C ARG A 94 33.14 -25.98 -5.34
N PHE A 95 34.23 -25.45 -4.80
CA PHE A 95 35.18 -24.68 -5.60
C PHE A 95 35.72 -25.62 -6.68
N ARG A 96 35.20 -25.47 -7.91
CA ARG A 96 35.72 -26.19 -9.06
C ARG A 96 37.18 -25.79 -9.23
N THR A 97 38.07 -26.70 -8.82
CA THR A 97 39.50 -26.60 -9.07
C THR A 97 39.86 -27.72 -10.04
N ASP A 98 39.27 -27.69 -11.24
CA ASP A 98 39.72 -28.53 -12.34
C ASP A 98 40.32 -27.64 -13.42
N PRO A 99 41.65 -27.44 -13.44
CA PRO A 99 42.35 -26.91 -14.58
C PRO A 99 42.56 -28.05 -15.58
N GLY A 100 41.50 -28.46 -16.28
CA GLY A 100 41.63 -29.42 -17.38
C GLY A 100 40.43 -30.33 -17.53
N GLY A 101 39.53 -30.01 -18.47
CA GLY A 101 38.42 -30.90 -18.79
C GLY A 101 37.37 -30.26 -19.68
N SER A 102 37.76 -30.00 -20.92
CA SER A 102 36.96 -29.84 -22.14
C SER A 102 35.46 -29.48 -22.02
N VAL A 103 35.15 -28.27 -22.51
CA VAL A 103 33.96 -27.87 -23.28
C VAL A 103 33.08 -29.06 -23.66
N ASN A 104 31.85 -29.13 -23.11
CA ASN A 104 30.61 -29.68 -23.70
C ASN A 104 29.49 -29.65 -22.64
N ASN A 105 28.89 -28.48 -22.44
CA ASN A 105 27.56 -28.41 -21.81
C ASN A 105 26.53 -28.97 -22.80
N PRO A 106 25.61 -29.81 -22.31
CA PRO A 106 24.21 -29.55 -22.54
C PRO A 106 23.47 -29.46 -21.20
N SER A 107 22.73 -28.37 -21.06
CA SER A 107 21.84 -28.06 -19.96
C SER A 107 20.89 -29.21 -19.58
N ARG A 108 20.41 -29.14 -18.33
CA ARG A 108 19.21 -29.81 -17.79
C ARG A 108 19.30 -31.31 -17.56
N GLU A 109 19.57 -31.69 -16.32
CA GLU A 109 18.81 -32.79 -15.73
C GLU A 109 18.63 -32.52 -14.22
N TYR A 110 17.44 -32.07 -13.84
CA TYR A 110 17.02 -32.08 -12.44
C TYR A 110 16.95 -33.55 -12.04
N GLY A 111 17.94 -34.01 -11.28
CA GLY A 111 17.90 -35.31 -10.63
C GLY A 111 16.62 -35.42 -9.82
N VAL A 112 15.82 -36.42 -10.16
CA VAL A 112 14.53 -36.77 -9.55
C VAL A 112 14.67 -36.81 -8.02
N ASN A 113 13.87 -36.00 -7.32
CA ASN A 113 13.72 -36.06 -5.87
C ASN A 113 12.65 -37.11 -5.54
N PRO A 114 12.99 -38.27 -4.94
CA PRO A 114 11.98 -39.28 -4.62
C PRO A 114 11.24 -38.87 -3.34
N ILE A 115 10.08 -38.23 -3.49
CA ILE A 115 9.11 -38.09 -2.41
C ILE A 115 8.44 -39.47 -2.24
N HIS A 116 8.62 -40.10 -1.08
CA HIS A 116 7.93 -41.36 -0.75
C HIS A 116 6.42 -41.11 -0.56
N GLU A 117 5.64 -41.33 -1.62
CA GLU A 117 4.18 -41.45 -1.54
C GLU A 117 3.80 -42.83 -0.98
N VAL A 118 3.39 -42.87 0.28
CA VAL A 118 2.73 -44.04 0.88
C VAL A 118 1.25 -43.98 0.50
N HIS A 119 0.87 -44.69 -0.56
CA HIS A 119 -0.52 -44.94 -0.92
C HIS A 119 -1.06 -46.12 -0.09
N ILE A 120 -1.90 -45.84 0.91
CA ILE A 120 -2.73 -46.86 1.56
C ILE A 120 -3.91 -47.14 0.62
N ALA A 121 -3.90 -48.29 -0.05
CA ALA A 121 -5.00 -48.72 -0.91
C ALA A 121 -6.26 -48.97 -0.08
N GLN A 122 -7.32 -48.21 -0.36
CA GLN A 122 -8.68 -48.52 0.09
C GLN A 122 -9.13 -49.82 -0.60
N GLN A 123 -9.46 -50.84 0.19
CA GLN A 123 -9.99 -52.11 -0.30
C GLN A 123 -11.51 -51.99 -0.40
N GLU A 124 -12.01 -51.76 -1.61
CA GLU A 124 -13.41 -51.95 -1.97
C GLU A 124 -13.46 -53.09 -3.00
N ALA A 125 -14.01 -54.24 -2.59
CA ALA A 125 -14.22 -55.38 -3.46
C ALA A 125 -15.73 -55.64 -3.56
N ASP A 126 -16.20 -55.33 -4.75
CA ASP A 126 -17.51 -55.49 -5.37
C ASP A 126 -18.18 -56.86 -5.14
N ALA A 127 -19.51 -56.86 -5.01
CA ALA A 127 -20.38 -58.00 -5.30
C ALA A 127 -20.78 -57.92 -6.79
N PRO A 128 -20.99 -59.01 -7.57
CA PRO A 128 -22.21 -59.81 -7.43
C PRO A 128 -22.15 -61.30 -7.92
N MET A 129 -23.14 -62.10 -7.48
CA MET A 129 -24.01 -63.00 -8.26
C MET A 129 -25.14 -63.48 -7.36
#